data_AF-B3SRP8-F1
#
_entry.id   AF-B3SRP8-F1
#
_cell.length_a   1.000
_cell.length_b   1.000
_cell.length_c   1.000
_cell.angle_alpha   90.00
_cell.angle_beta   90.00
_cell.angle_gamma   90.00
#
_symmetry.space_group_name_H-M   'P 1'
#
loop_
_entity.id
_entity.type
_entity.pdbx_description
1 polymer ?
#
loop_
_entity_poly.entity_id
_entity_poly.type
_entity_poly.pdbx_seq_one_letter_code
_entity_poly.pdbx_strand_id
1 'polypeptide(L)'
;SKTYMEVKGTGTANQCPTIDGGVDSFPFKPGKYYMKKFCLEPTSFTVKAEGVAKNAPPEFQKTKLMTRLTYTLDEIEGPLEVGADGTIKFVEKDGIDYAAVTVQLPGGERVPFLFTVKQLIATGKPESFSGSFLVPSYRGSSFLDPKGRGGSTGYDNAVA
;
A
#
# COMPACT_ATOMS: atom_id res chain seq x y z
N SER A 1 -24.19 3.35 13.01
CA SER A 1 -23.58 4.39 12.16
C SER A 1 -22.76 5.31 13.04
N LYS A 2 -21.63 5.83 12.55
CA LYS A 2 -20.84 6.85 13.25
C LYS A 2 -20.82 8.12 12.39
N THR A 3 -21.04 9.26 13.01
CA THR A 3 -20.80 10.57 12.41
C THR A 3 -19.30 10.84 12.31
N TYR A 4 -18.91 11.81 11.48
CA TYR A 4 -17.50 12.21 11.36
C TYR A 4 -16.87 12.57 12.71
N MET A 5 -17.61 13.30 13.56
CA MET A 5 -17.10 13.74 14.86
C MET A 5 -16.88 12.59 15.84
N GLU A 6 -17.63 11.49 15.71
CA GLU A 6 -17.43 10.28 16.52
C GLU A 6 -16.24 9.42 16.05
N VAL A 7 -15.84 9.55 14.78
CA VAL A 7 -14.69 8.83 14.20
C VAL A 7 -13.39 9.62 14.37
N LYS A 8 -13.48 10.96 14.39
CA LYS A 8 -12.32 11.84 14.44
C LYS A 8 -11.47 11.58 15.69
N GLY A 9 -10.22 11.18 15.47
CA GLY A 9 -9.24 10.96 16.54
C GLY A 9 -9.26 9.58 17.19
N THR A 10 -10.21 8.69 16.84
CA THR A 10 -10.25 7.33 17.39
C THR A 10 -9.27 6.36 16.72
N GLY A 11 -8.80 6.72 15.52
CA GLY A 11 -8.01 5.84 14.65
C GLY A 11 -8.82 4.92 13.76
N THR A 12 -10.14 4.83 13.98
CA THR A 12 -11.04 3.95 13.20
C THR A 12 -11.09 4.31 11.71
N ALA A 13 -10.84 5.58 11.35
CA ALA A 13 -10.78 5.99 9.94
C ALA A 13 -9.62 5.36 9.15
N ASN A 14 -8.61 4.80 9.82
CA ASN A 14 -7.50 4.10 9.18
C ASN A 14 -7.68 2.57 9.24
N GLN A 15 -8.88 2.08 9.58
CA GLN A 15 -9.18 0.66 9.66
C GLN A 15 -10.09 0.23 8.51
N CYS A 16 -9.85 -0.96 7.96
CA CYS A 16 -10.78 -1.52 6.98
C CYS A 16 -12.04 -2.07 7.67
N PRO A 17 -13.22 -1.98 7.01
CA PRO A 17 -14.43 -2.62 7.51
C PRO A 17 -14.24 -4.14 7.62
N THR A 18 -14.71 -4.72 8.72
CA THR A 18 -14.79 -6.17 8.87
C THR A 18 -16.16 -6.68 8.43
N ILE A 19 -16.23 -7.95 8.04
CA ILE A 19 -17.48 -8.64 7.74
C ILE A 19 -17.84 -9.48 8.96
N ASP A 20 -18.83 -9.02 9.73
CA ASP A 20 -19.39 -9.81 10.82
C ASP A 20 -20.47 -10.75 10.25
N GLY A 21 -20.21 -12.06 10.31
CA GLY A 21 -21.05 -13.09 9.68
C GLY A 21 -20.67 -13.36 8.22
N GLY A 22 -21.63 -13.81 7.40
CA GLY A 22 -21.38 -14.16 6.00
C GLY A 22 -20.98 -15.62 5.80
N VAL A 23 -20.15 -15.87 4.79
CA VAL A 23 -19.67 -17.20 4.41
C VAL A 23 -18.16 -17.18 4.19
N ASP A 24 -17.49 -18.28 4.55
CA ASP A 24 -16.02 -18.41 4.50
C ASP A 24 -15.47 -18.70 3.09
N SER A 25 -16.33 -18.79 2.09
CA SER A 25 -15.95 -19.06 0.70
C SER A 25 -16.24 -17.85 -0.21
N PHE A 26 -15.81 -17.93 -1.46
CA PHE A 26 -16.11 -16.94 -2.49
C PHE A 26 -17.23 -17.44 -3.44
N PRO A 27 -18.53 -17.35 -3.05
CA PRO A 27 -19.65 -17.91 -3.83
C PRO A 27 -20.17 -16.94 -4.91
N PHE A 28 -19.32 -16.12 -5.51
CA PHE A 28 -19.74 -15.19 -6.55
C PHE A 28 -19.95 -15.93 -7.86
N LYS A 29 -21.08 -15.66 -8.54
CA LYS A 29 -21.35 -16.23 -9.86
C LYS A 29 -20.34 -15.68 -10.87
N PRO A 30 -19.92 -16.46 -11.88
CA PRO A 30 -19.14 -15.95 -12.99
C PRO A 30 -19.82 -14.73 -13.62
N GLY A 31 -19.04 -13.70 -13.93
CA GLY A 31 -19.59 -12.43 -14.41
C GLY A 31 -18.66 -11.24 -14.21
N LYS A 32 -19.14 -10.08 -14.64
CA LYS A 32 -18.44 -8.80 -14.48
C LYS A 32 -19.03 -8.05 -13.29
N TYR A 33 -18.16 -7.73 -12.34
CA TYR A 33 -18.45 -6.93 -11.17
C TYR A 33 -17.62 -5.65 -11.22
N TYR A 34 -17.97 -4.72 -10.33
CA TYR A 34 -17.19 -3.52 -10.10
C TYR A 34 -16.90 -3.44 -8.61
N MET A 35 -15.64 -3.62 -8.26
CA MET A 35 -15.18 -3.52 -6.89
C MET A 35 -15.30 -2.06 -6.45
N LYS A 36 -15.89 -1.84 -5.28
CA LYS A 36 -16.00 -0.51 -4.66
C LYS A 36 -15.47 -0.57 -3.25
N LYS A 37 -14.83 0.51 -2.81
CA LYS A 37 -14.31 0.66 -1.44
C LYS A 37 -13.38 -0.49 -1.04
N PHE A 38 -12.50 -0.88 -1.96
CA PHE A 38 -11.45 -1.83 -1.64
C PHE A 38 -10.43 -1.14 -0.72
N CYS A 39 -10.26 -1.73 0.46
CA CYS A 39 -9.41 -1.20 1.53
C CYS A 39 -8.31 -2.19 1.88
N LEU A 40 -7.10 -1.69 2.11
CA LEU A 40 -5.93 -2.45 2.54
C LEU A 40 -5.33 -1.81 3.79
N GLU A 41 -5.48 -2.48 4.93
CA GLU A 41 -4.90 -2.11 6.22
C GLU A 41 -3.70 -3.03 6.55
N PRO A 42 -2.46 -2.61 6.26
CA PRO A 42 -1.27 -3.31 6.70
C PRO A 42 -1.21 -3.49 8.23
N THR A 43 -0.99 -4.72 8.67
CA THR A 43 -0.80 -5.06 10.09
C THR A 43 0.68 -5.09 10.49
N SER A 44 1.59 -5.25 9.53
CA SER A 44 3.02 -5.24 9.78
C SER A 44 3.79 -4.74 8.57
N PHE A 45 4.90 -4.04 8.83
CA PHE A 45 5.89 -3.68 7.83
C PHE A 45 7.23 -4.29 8.24
N THR A 46 7.79 -5.10 7.34
CA THR A 46 9.13 -5.64 7.47
C THR A 46 10.00 -5.11 6.34
N VAL A 47 11.25 -4.81 6.65
CA VAL A 47 12.21 -4.29 5.67
C VAL A 47 13.36 -5.27 5.60
N LYS A 48 13.71 -5.66 4.38
CA LYS A 48 14.90 -6.49 4.13
C LYS A 48 16.13 -5.60 4.27
N ALA A 49 16.90 -5.81 5.33
CA ALA A 49 18.12 -5.06 5.61
C ALA A 49 19.33 -5.99 5.53
N GLU A 50 20.50 -5.41 5.25
CA GLU A 50 21.76 -6.17 5.23
C GLU A 50 22.01 -6.82 6.60
N GLY A 51 22.60 -8.01 6.58
CA GLY A 51 22.91 -8.74 7.81
C GLY A 51 23.98 -8.00 8.63
N VAL A 52 23.79 -7.96 9.95
CA VAL A 52 24.74 -7.31 10.89
C VAL A 52 26.10 -8.03 10.93
N ALA A 53 26.13 -9.32 10.58
CA ALA A 53 27.34 -10.11 10.47
C ALA A 53 27.91 -10.10 9.05
N LYS A 54 29.25 -10.07 8.95
CA LYS A 54 29.96 -10.19 7.67
C LYS A 54 29.53 -11.46 6.93
N ASN A 55 29.02 -11.32 5.71
CA ASN A 55 28.49 -12.37 4.83
C ASN A 55 27.15 -13.01 5.26
N ALA A 56 26.40 -12.43 6.20
CA ALA A 56 25.04 -12.91 6.48
C ALA A 56 24.07 -12.52 5.34
N PRO A 57 23.14 -13.40 4.95
CA PRO A 57 22.12 -13.06 3.96
C PRO A 57 21.21 -11.93 4.48
N PRO A 58 20.70 -11.04 3.62
CA PRO A 58 19.78 -10.01 4.05
C PRO A 58 18.45 -10.64 4.47
N GLU A 59 17.96 -10.27 5.65
CA GLU A 59 16.72 -10.80 6.24
C GLU A 59 15.70 -9.69 6.49
N PHE A 60 14.42 -10.07 6.51
CA PHE A 60 13.34 -9.15 6.85
C PHE A 60 13.32 -8.88 8.35
N GLN A 61 13.59 -7.64 8.72
CA GLN A 61 13.57 -7.20 10.10
C GLN A 61 12.22 -6.55 10.44
N LYS A 62 11.76 -6.75 11.68
CA LYS A 62 10.59 -6.04 12.21
C LYS A 62 10.92 -4.56 12.37
N THR A 63 9.96 -3.71 12.04
CA THR A 63 10.14 -2.25 12.07
C THR A 63 9.14 -1.57 13.01
N LYS A 64 9.40 -0.32 13.37
CA LYS A 64 8.46 0.55 14.09
C LYS A 64 7.91 1.60 13.15
N LEU A 65 6.58 1.70 13.04
CA LEU A 65 5.91 2.71 12.21
C LEU A 65 6.07 4.11 12.81
N MET A 66 6.53 5.09 12.01
CA MET A 66 6.79 6.46 12.46
C MET A 66 5.75 7.48 11.99
N THR A 67 5.00 7.18 10.93
CA THR A 67 4.06 8.12 10.29
C THR A 67 2.66 8.12 10.89
N ARG A 68 2.44 7.43 12.02
CA ARG A 68 1.12 7.27 12.67
C ARG A 68 0.11 6.59 11.73
N LEU A 69 -1.20 6.81 11.94
CA LEU A 69 -2.30 6.16 11.22
C LEU A 69 -2.59 6.83 9.86
N THR A 70 -1.65 6.69 8.92
CA THR A 70 -1.73 7.31 7.58
C THR A 70 -1.33 6.33 6.47
N TYR A 71 -1.47 5.02 6.70
CA TYR A 71 -0.88 3.96 5.88
C TYR A 71 -1.90 3.06 5.18
N THR A 72 -3.18 3.16 5.54
CA THR A 72 -4.24 2.37 4.93
C THR A 72 -4.59 2.93 3.57
N LEU A 73 -4.74 2.03 2.60
CA LEU A 73 -5.29 2.38 1.28
C LEU A 73 -6.79 2.15 1.34
N ASP A 74 -7.58 3.06 0.79
CA ASP A 74 -9.04 3.01 0.91
C ASP A 74 -9.70 3.61 -0.33
N GLU A 75 -11.00 3.36 -0.46
CA GLU A 75 -11.84 3.83 -1.56
C GLU A 75 -11.30 3.43 -2.94
N ILE A 76 -10.54 2.33 -3.02
CA ILE A 76 -10.05 1.81 -4.29
C ILE A 76 -11.21 1.18 -5.06
N GLU A 77 -11.28 1.49 -6.35
CA GLU A 77 -12.32 0.98 -7.25
C GLU A 77 -11.73 0.38 -8.53
N GLY A 78 -12.49 -0.50 -9.16
CA GLY A 78 -12.12 -1.06 -10.46
C GLY A 78 -12.92 -2.29 -10.89
N PRO A 79 -12.85 -2.68 -12.16
CA PRO A 79 -13.52 -3.88 -12.65
C PRO A 79 -12.94 -5.14 -12.01
N LEU A 80 -13.84 -6.04 -11.61
CA LEU A 80 -13.54 -7.38 -11.14
C LEU A 80 -14.27 -8.39 -12.04
N GLU A 81 -13.53 -9.20 -12.77
CA GLU A 81 -14.10 -10.28 -13.57
C GLU A 81 -13.95 -11.61 -12.82
N VAL A 82 -15.04 -12.38 -12.74
CA VAL A 82 -15.06 -13.73 -12.19
C VAL A 82 -15.27 -14.70 -13.34
N GLY A 83 -14.27 -15.53 -13.61
CA GLY A 83 -14.27 -16.56 -14.65
C GLY A 83 -15.17 -17.74 -14.31
N ALA A 84 -15.61 -18.47 -15.33
CA ALA A 84 -16.39 -19.71 -15.16
C ALA A 84 -15.60 -20.83 -14.45
N ASP A 85 -14.27 -20.75 -14.49
CA ASP A 85 -13.33 -21.62 -13.80
C ASP A 85 -13.07 -21.20 -12.34
N GLY A 86 -13.75 -20.15 -11.87
CA GLY A 86 -13.59 -19.60 -10.52
C GLY A 86 -12.37 -18.67 -10.37
N THR A 87 -11.64 -18.37 -11.44
CA THR A 87 -10.56 -17.38 -11.39
C THR A 87 -11.11 -15.96 -11.29
N ILE A 88 -10.35 -15.06 -10.67
CA ILE A 88 -10.67 -13.65 -10.60
C ILE A 88 -9.62 -12.84 -11.36
N LYS A 89 -10.06 -11.71 -11.91
CA LYS A 89 -9.22 -10.66 -12.46
C LYS A 89 -9.70 -9.32 -11.97
N PHE A 90 -8.93 -8.70 -11.09
CA PHE A 90 -9.15 -7.35 -10.61
C PHE A 90 -8.18 -6.38 -11.28
N VAL A 91 -8.69 -5.24 -11.75
CA VAL A 91 -7.87 -4.15 -12.31
C VAL A 91 -8.18 -2.88 -11.55
N GLU A 92 -7.20 -2.38 -10.81
CA GLU A 92 -7.28 -1.10 -10.11
C GLU A 92 -7.43 0.06 -11.12
N LYS A 93 -8.24 1.08 -10.76
CA LYS A 93 -8.53 2.24 -11.61
C LYS A 93 -8.37 3.58 -10.93
N ASP A 94 -8.90 3.70 -9.71
CA ASP A 94 -8.90 4.95 -8.96
C ASP A 94 -9.04 4.65 -7.46
N GLY A 95 -8.83 5.70 -6.65
CA GLY A 95 -8.96 5.68 -5.19
C GLY A 95 -7.70 6.17 -4.48
N ILE A 96 -7.66 5.98 -3.16
CA ILE A 96 -6.47 6.27 -2.35
C ILE A 96 -5.57 5.03 -2.41
N ASP A 97 -4.90 4.86 -3.54
CA ASP A 97 -4.12 3.68 -3.94
C ASP A 97 -2.61 3.80 -3.59
N TYR A 98 -2.21 4.85 -2.87
CA TYR A 98 -0.88 5.00 -2.30
C TYR A 98 -0.87 5.73 -0.95
N ALA A 99 0.08 5.36 -0.10
CA ALA A 99 0.33 5.99 1.19
C ALA A 99 1.84 6.14 1.44
N ALA A 100 2.26 7.35 1.81
CA ALA A 100 3.66 7.60 2.17
C ALA A 100 3.91 7.11 3.60
N VAL A 101 4.77 6.11 3.74
CA VAL A 101 5.07 5.47 5.02
C VAL A 101 6.54 5.66 5.35
N THR A 102 6.84 5.84 6.64
CA THR A 102 8.21 5.75 7.14
C THR A 102 8.22 4.82 8.33
N VAL A 103 9.11 3.84 8.28
CA VAL A 103 9.36 2.92 9.37
C VAL A 103 10.78 3.09 9.86
N GLN A 104 11.02 2.69 11.10
CA GLN A 104 12.32 2.72 11.74
C GLN A 104 12.79 1.29 11.99
N LEU A 105 13.98 0.96 11.48
CA LEU A 105 14.68 -0.29 11.74
C LEU A 105 15.24 -0.30 13.18
N PRO A 106 15.54 -1.49 13.73
CA PRO A 106 16.43 -1.60 14.88
C PRO A 106 17.74 -0.86 14.60
N GLY A 107 18.21 -0.05 15.54
CA GLY A 107 19.41 0.77 15.35
C GLY A 107 19.15 2.22 14.91
N GLY A 108 17.92 2.59 14.59
CA GLY A 108 17.54 3.99 14.41
C GLY A 108 17.39 4.47 12.97
N GLU A 109 17.82 3.66 12.01
CA GLU A 109 17.67 3.97 10.58
C GLU A 109 16.19 4.08 10.20
N ARG A 110 15.86 5.11 9.41
CA ARG A 110 14.50 5.36 8.92
C ARG A 110 14.43 5.07 7.43
N VAL A 111 13.51 4.21 7.05
CA VAL A 111 13.29 3.79 5.66
C VAL A 111 11.94 4.36 5.21
N PRO A 112 11.93 5.43 4.39
CA PRO A 112 10.72 5.92 3.75
C PRO A 112 10.40 5.09 2.51
N PHE A 113 9.13 4.77 2.32
CA PHE A 113 8.63 4.09 1.13
C PHE A 113 7.17 4.48 0.84
N LEU A 114 6.73 4.19 -0.38
CA LEU A 114 5.35 4.37 -0.80
C LEU A 114 4.66 3.00 -0.76
N PHE A 115 3.76 2.76 0.20
CA PHE A 115 2.88 1.60 0.15
C PHE A 115 1.81 1.88 -0.91
N THR A 116 1.71 1.05 -1.95
CA THR A 116 0.84 1.35 -3.09
C THR A 116 0.39 0.09 -3.81
N VAL A 117 -0.74 0.18 -4.49
CA VAL A 117 -1.24 -0.79 -5.47
C VAL A 117 -1.62 -0.12 -6.79
N LYS A 118 -0.94 0.99 -7.13
CA LYS A 118 -1.13 1.73 -8.37
C LYS A 118 -1.06 0.83 -9.60
N GLN A 119 -2.07 0.92 -10.46
CA GLN A 119 -2.18 0.14 -11.69
C GLN A 119 -2.12 -1.38 -11.45
N LEU A 120 -2.59 -1.84 -10.28
CA LEU A 120 -2.62 -3.26 -9.95
C LEU A 120 -3.49 -4.02 -10.95
N ILE A 121 -2.89 -5.07 -11.54
CA ILE A 121 -3.63 -6.12 -12.27
C ILE A 121 -3.42 -7.42 -11.51
N ALA A 122 -4.43 -7.80 -10.74
CA ALA A 122 -4.42 -9.00 -9.90
C ALA A 122 -5.22 -10.12 -10.56
N THR A 123 -4.62 -11.29 -10.71
CA THR A 123 -5.22 -12.49 -11.30
C THR A 123 -4.92 -13.72 -10.48
N GLY A 124 -5.84 -14.67 -10.43
CA GLY A 124 -5.63 -15.97 -9.78
C GLY A 124 -6.93 -16.52 -9.23
N LYS A 125 -6.84 -17.43 -8.26
CA LYS A 125 -8.04 -17.91 -7.56
C LYS A 125 -8.33 -17.02 -6.36
N PRO A 126 -9.57 -16.96 -5.85
CA PRO A 126 -9.90 -16.18 -4.66
C PRO A 126 -9.04 -16.50 -3.43
N GLU A 127 -8.56 -17.75 -3.30
CA GLU A 127 -7.69 -18.17 -2.20
C GLU A 127 -6.25 -17.65 -2.35
N SER A 128 -5.81 -17.41 -3.59
CA SER A 128 -4.49 -16.88 -3.91
C SER A 128 -4.49 -16.27 -5.30
N PHE A 129 -4.53 -14.94 -5.31
CA PHE A 129 -4.35 -14.14 -6.50
C PHE A 129 -3.09 -13.29 -6.35
N SER A 130 -2.46 -12.98 -7.47
CA SER A 130 -1.23 -12.20 -7.51
C SER A 130 -1.28 -11.22 -8.66
N GLY A 131 -0.52 -10.15 -8.54
CA GLY A 131 -0.51 -9.08 -9.52
C GLY A 131 0.71 -8.22 -9.39
N SER A 132 1.06 -7.56 -10.49
CA SER A 132 2.07 -6.50 -10.48
C SER A 132 1.38 -5.15 -10.31
N PHE A 133 2.08 -4.22 -9.67
CA PHE A 133 1.67 -2.84 -9.48
C PHE A 133 2.88 -1.93 -9.66
N LEU A 134 2.62 -0.66 -9.95
CA LEU A 134 3.64 0.36 -10.09
C LEU A 134 4.03 0.91 -8.71
N VAL A 135 5.32 1.04 -8.45
CA VAL A 135 5.86 1.82 -7.33
C VAL A 135 6.49 3.09 -7.89
N PRO A 136 5.78 4.24 -7.88
CA PRO A 136 6.37 5.51 -8.25
C PRO A 136 7.54 5.90 -7.33
N SER A 137 8.37 6.83 -7.79
CA SER A 137 9.34 7.48 -6.91
C SER A 137 8.63 8.08 -5.69
N TYR A 138 9.18 7.85 -4.49
CA TYR A 138 8.67 8.41 -3.24
C TYR A 138 8.66 9.95 -3.24
N ARG A 139 9.60 10.57 -3.96
CA ARG A 139 9.66 12.02 -4.18
C ARG A 139 9.23 12.33 -5.62
N GLY A 140 8.34 13.30 -5.79
CA GLY A 140 7.95 13.78 -7.11
C GLY A 140 9.12 14.46 -7.85
N SER A 141 8.98 14.63 -9.16
CA SER A 141 10.05 15.21 -10.00
C SER A 141 10.46 16.63 -9.60
N SER A 142 9.53 17.40 -9.01
CA SER A 142 9.77 18.76 -8.53
C SER A 142 10.21 18.85 -7.06
N PHE A 143 10.49 17.72 -6.42
CA PHE A 143 11.06 17.73 -5.08
C PHE A 143 12.47 18.33 -5.10
N LEU A 144 12.76 19.21 -4.13
CA LEU A 144 14.06 19.82 -3.95
C LEU A 144 14.75 19.23 -2.72
N ASP A 145 16.00 18.82 -2.90
CA ASP A 145 16.86 18.46 -1.77
C ASP A 145 17.29 19.72 -0.98
N PRO A 146 17.95 19.58 0.18
CA PRO A 146 18.39 20.72 0.99
C PRO A 146 19.37 21.69 0.30
N LYS A 147 19.93 21.30 -0.84
CA LYS A 147 20.83 22.13 -1.67
C LYS A 147 20.09 22.76 -2.85
N GLY A 148 18.77 22.64 -2.91
CA GLY A 148 17.95 23.18 -3.98
C GLY A 148 18.07 22.40 -5.28
N ARG A 149 18.55 21.16 -5.25
CA ARG A 149 18.68 20.29 -6.43
C ARG A 149 17.41 19.45 -6.59
N GLY A 150 16.99 19.23 -7.83
CA GLY A 150 15.79 18.45 -8.14
C GLY A 150 15.84 17.86 -9.54
N GLY A 151 14.78 17.13 -9.91
CA GLY A 151 14.70 16.46 -11.20
C GLY A 151 14.20 17.38 -12.31
N SER A 152 12.99 17.92 -12.15
CA SER A 152 12.35 18.81 -13.14
C SER A 152 12.53 20.31 -12.85
N THR A 153 12.94 20.66 -11.63
CA THR A 153 13.24 22.03 -11.20
C THR A 153 14.37 22.01 -10.17
N GLY A 154 14.99 23.16 -9.91
CA GLY A 154 16.16 23.30 -9.04
C GLY A 154 17.48 23.26 -9.81
N TYR A 155 18.58 23.27 -9.06
CA TYR A 155 19.94 23.15 -9.60
C TYR A 155 20.23 21.70 -10.01
N ASP A 156 21.05 21.52 -11.05
CA ASP A 156 21.54 20.21 -11.51
C ASP A 156 22.86 19.82 -10.82
N ASN A 157 23.52 20.76 -10.13
CA ASN A 157 24.79 20.59 -9.45
C ASN A 157 24.80 21.24 -8.05
N ALA A 158 25.91 21.06 -7.32
CA ALA A 158 26.14 21.74 -6.05
C ALA A 158 26.76 23.12 -6.34
N VAL A 159 25.99 24.19 -6.10
CA VAL A 159 26.37 25.58 -6.42
C VAL A 159 27.06 26.34 -5.28
N ALA A 160 27.16 25.73 -4.09
CA ALA A 160 27.75 26.31 -2.89
C ALA A 160 28.96 25.50 -2.43
#